data_AF-A0A930U5Q6-F1
#
_entry.id   AF-A0A930U5Q6-F1
#
_cell.length_a   1.000
_cell.length_b   1.000
_cell.length_c   1.000
_cell.angle_alpha   90.00
_cell.angle_beta   90.00
_cell.angle_gamma   90.00
#
_symmetry.space_group_name_H-M   'P 1'
#
loop_
_entity.id
_entity.type
_entity.pdbx_description
1 polymer ?
#
loop_
_entity_poly.entity_id
_entity_poly.type
_entity_poly.pdbx_seq_one_letter_code
_entity_poly.pdbx_strand_id
1 'polypeptide(L)' 'MGHSLGLEVVAEGIEHPDQLAWLQAHACDYAQGFLFGRPQPLDNFQDG' A
#
# COMPACT_ATOMS: atom_id res chain seq x y z
N MET A 1 -2.69 -14.92 -6.17
CA MET A 1 -1.81 -15.47 -7.23
C MET A 1 -0.34 -15.12 -6.98
N GLY A 2 0.01 -13.90 -6.59
CA GLY A 2 1.40 -13.58 -6.20
C GLY A 2 1.95 -14.49 -5.11
N HIS A 3 1.18 -14.68 -4.03
CA HIS A 3 1.58 -15.57 -2.92
C HIS A 3 1.78 -17.04 -3.32
N SER A 4 0.98 -17.57 -4.25
CA SER A 4 1.17 -18.95 -4.74
C SER A 4 2.45 -19.13 -5.56
N LEU A 5 3.06 -18.03 -6.00
CA LEU A 5 4.36 -17.99 -6.67
C LEU A 5 5.50 -17.64 -5.70
N GLY A 6 5.22 -17.49 -4.41
CA GLY A 6 6.21 -17.04 -3.41
C GLY A 6 6.60 -15.57 -3.55
N LEU A 7 5.74 -14.74 -4.15
CA LEU A 7 5.97 -13.31 -4.33
C LEU A 7 5.18 -12.49 -3.30
N GLU A 8 5.75 -11.36 -2.90
CA GLU A 8 5.07 -10.29 -2.18
C GLU A 8 4.17 -9.50 -3.14
N VAL A 9 3.05 -8.99 -2.63
CA VAL A 9 2.03 -8.26 -3.39
C VAL A 9 1.89 -6.84 -2.85
N VAL A 10 2.01 -5.86 -3.75
CA VAL A 10 1.67 -4.46 -3.47
C VAL A 10 0.33 -4.10 -4.12
N ALA A 11 -0.58 -3.52 -3.35
CA ALA A 11 -1.80 -2.91 -3.85
C ALA A 11 -1.63 -1.38 -3.94
N GLU A 12 -1.82 -0.83 -5.13
CA GLU A 12 -1.70 0.61 -5.39
C GLU A 12 -3.08 1.29 -5.53
N GLY A 13 -3.13 2.60 -5.28
CA GLY A 13 -4.34 3.40 -5.45
C GLY A 13 -5.27 3.43 -4.22
N ILE A 14 -4.72 3.27 -3.02
CA ILE A 14 -5.52 3.27 -1.78
C ILE A 14 -5.81 4.71 -1.35
N GLU A 15 -7.08 5.10 -1.36
CA GLU A 15 -7.53 6.46 -1.06
C GLU A 15 -8.45 6.52 0.17
N HIS A 16 -9.10 5.41 0.52
CA HIS A 16 -10.05 5.34 1.63
C HIS A 16 -9.71 4.24 2.65
N PRO A 17 -9.98 4.45 3.95
CA PRO A 17 -9.72 3.45 5.00
C PRO A 17 -10.36 2.08 4.73
N ASP A 18 -11.55 2.05 4.12
CA ASP A 18 -12.26 0.80 3.85
C ASP A 18 -11.54 -0.08 2.81
N GLN A 19 -10.85 0.54 1.85
CA GLN A 19 -10.01 -0.17 0.87
C GLN A 19 -8.82 -0.84 1.57
N LEU A 20 -8.17 -0.12 2.49
CA LEU A 20 -7.07 -0.65 3.30
C LEU A 20 -7.54 -1.82 4.18
N ALA A 21 -8.67 -1.65 4.88
CA ALA A 21 -9.25 -2.70 5.72
C ALA A 21 -9.58 -3.96 4.91
N TRP A 22 -10.12 -3.81 3.70
CA TRP A 22 -10.37 -4.92 2.80
C TRP A 22 -9.06 -5.64 2.42
N LEU A 23 -8.02 -4.91 2.04
CA LEU A 23 -6.73 -5.50 1.66
C LEU A 23 -6.03 -6.24 2.81
N GLN A 24 -6.10 -5.69 4.03
CA GLN A 24 -5.58 -6.33 5.23
C GLN A 24 -6.30 -7.67 5.51
N ALA A 25 -7.62 -7.71 5.36
CA ALA A 25 -8.40 -8.93 5.52
C ALA A 25 -8.08 -10.01 4.46
N HIS A 26 -7.53 -9.61 3.30
CA HIS A 26 -7.15 -10.50 2.21
C HIS A 26 -5.62 -10.73 2.12
N ALA A 27 -4.89 -10.43 3.20
CA ALA A 27 -3.45 -10.66 3.33
C ALA A 27 -2.59 -10.01 2.23
N CYS A 28 -2.93 -8.81 1.78
CA CYS A 28 -2.03 -8.03 0.94
C CYS A 28 -0.83 -7.54 1.77
N ASP A 29 0.39 -7.66 1.22
CA ASP A 29 1.62 -7.43 2.00
C ASP A 29 1.94 -5.94 2.13
N TYR A 30 1.76 -5.19 1.04
CA TYR A 30 2.08 -3.77 0.96
C TYR A 30 0.94 -2.98 0.33
N ALA A 31 0.83 -1.71 0.71
CA ALA A 31 -0.17 -0.79 0.17
C ALA A 31 0.46 0.57 -0.14
N GLN A 32 0.06 1.16 -1.27
CA GLN A 32 0.43 2.52 -1.68
C GLN A 32 -0.82 3.30 -2.10
N GLY A 33 -0.91 4.56 -1.70
CA GLY A 33 -1.97 5.45 -2.18
C GLY A 33 -2.10 6.72 -1.35
N PHE A 34 -2.99 7.61 -1.80
CA PHE A 34 -3.18 8.93 -1.18
C PHE A 34 -3.74 8.88 0.24
N LEU A 35 -4.29 7.74 0.66
CA LEU A 35 -4.62 7.49 2.07
C LEU A 35 -3.38 7.66 2.97
N PHE A 36 -2.19 7.29 2.49
CA PHE A 36 -0.94 7.38 3.24
C PHE A 36 -0.18 8.68 2.98
N GLY A 37 -0.32 9.23 1.78
CA GLY A 37 0.33 10.46 1.37
C GLY A 37 0.39 10.60 -0.14
N ARG A 38 0.58 11.82 -0.62
CA ARG A 38 0.85 12.06 -2.05
C ARG A 38 2.34 11.83 -2.33
N PRO A 39 2.72 11.41 -3.56
CA PRO A 39 4.11 11.44 -4.00
C PRO A 39 4.69 12.83 -3.76
N GLN A 40 5.89 12.87 -3.20
CA GLN A 40 6.56 14.10 -2.81
C GLN A 40 8.05 14.02 -3.16
N PRO A 41 8.72 15.16 -3.38
CA PRO A 41 10.18 15.21 -3.54
C PRO A 41 10.89 14.58 -2.33
N LEU A 42 12.13 14.13 -2.55
CA LEU A 42 12.95 13.54 -1.49
C LEU A 42 13.14 14.51 -0.31
N ASP A 43 13.33 15.80 -0.59
CA ASP A 43 13.49 16.84 0.45
C ASP A 43 12.27 16.96 1.38
N ASN A 44 11.10 16.46 0.93
CA ASN A 44 9.85 16.41 1.70
C ASN A 44 9.60 15.03 2.33
N PHE A 45 10.40 14.02 1.99
CA PHE A 45 10.31 12.69 2.58
C PHE A 45 10.90 12.76 3.99
N GLN A 46 10.04 12.70 5.00
CA GLN A 46 10.46 12.68 6.39
C GLN A 46 10.88 11.26 6.76
N ASP A 47 12.13 11.08 7.18
CA ASP A 47 12.59 9.83 7.76
C ASP A 47 11.77 9.55 9.04
N GLY A 48 11.14 8.38 9.08
CA GLY A 48 10.39 7.87 10.23
C GLY A 48 11.27 7.08 11.19
#